data_AF-A0A0U5GBW2-F1
#
_entry.id   AF-A0A0U5GBW2-F1
#
_cell.length_a   1.000
_cell.length_b   1.000
_cell.length_c   1.000
_cell.angle_alpha   90.00
_cell.angle_beta   90.00
_cell.angle_gamma   90.00
#
_symmetry.space_group_name_H-M   'P 1'
#
loop_
_entity.id
_entity.type
_entity.pdbx_description
1 polymer ?
#
loop_
_entity_poly.entity_id
_entity_poly.type
_entity_poly.pdbx_seq_one_letter_code
_entity_poly.pdbx_strand_id
1 'polypeptide(L)'
;MDRISPARLERARYYGVVYLYVIQEWTLEEVQQSFSERLPPFRLDLSIDQWKRWLDERDISKNISKDEVVFVKAFKNQYPQSQGLWSWLIFGDDVLLNNVKLEERFAEFGLPALDDQYQIPRVVMFIYLPFNFAMLDDPSVFRNFRRLLFFTRVHFEVSFERRVWAADDRGLYARSAELRAGLSRLSDLHNEVVAALKQFREKKPQVARTILRDVFADNASIVTTSHHRQISDVLAVLLLIMRAGFNDIYLWLIWDMIHLARRLLPQNDPRRVMFEFLGTLPRGPESHVHLSHLYFALDAYCRHIWMSRMGGDNFKAYISYNQASFPRADPGGFYEFFEGKDLDTITAILASADEQLGPTSHETFLLWHSALRFLLSNGRSAEMATLAQSLCLRLHPFTQQWDPTVQRQLYLDSALSYYLLGQAYESNDEPLNAFVAFDTVVHARNLVVAGNRRDTTREAARERLHGLNL
;
A
#
# COMPACT_ATOMS: atom_id res chain seq x y z
N MET A 1 -25.26 -25.10 -1.76
CA MET A 1 -23.81 -25.33 -1.86
C MET A 1 -23.43 -25.12 -3.31
N ASP A 2 -22.85 -23.98 -3.64
CA ASP A 2 -22.34 -23.75 -5.00
C ASP A 2 -21.22 -24.76 -5.29
N ARG A 3 -21.33 -25.46 -6.41
CA ARG A 3 -20.29 -26.40 -6.85
C ARG A 3 -19.00 -25.61 -7.07
N ILE A 4 -17.94 -25.94 -6.34
CA ILE A 4 -16.61 -25.37 -6.56
C ILE A 4 -16.17 -25.76 -7.97
N SER A 5 -15.91 -24.78 -8.84
CA SER A 5 -15.44 -25.05 -10.20
C SER A 5 -14.08 -25.79 -10.16
N PRO A 6 -13.79 -26.70 -11.11
CA PRO A 6 -12.51 -27.41 -11.18
C PRO A 6 -11.28 -26.50 -11.13
N ALA A 7 -11.29 -25.37 -11.82
CA ALA A 7 -10.19 -24.40 -11.82
C ALA A 7 -9.89 -23.81 -10.43
N ARG A 8 -10.94 -23.47 -9.67
CA ARG A 8 -10.80 -22.97 -8.29
C ARG A 8 -10.26 -24.04 -7.35
N LEU A 9 -10.64 -25.29 -7.57
CA LEU A 9 -10.18 -26.40 -6.77
C LEU A 9 -8.69 -26.66 -6.98
N GLU A 10 -8.26 -26.68 -8.24
CA GLU A 10 -6.85 -26.86 -8.60
C GLU A 10 -5.99 -25.73 -8.05
N ARG A 11 -6.47 -24.48 -8.13
CA ARG A 11 -5.77 -23.32 -7.55
C ARG A 11 -5.67 -23.40 -6.02
N ALA A 12 -6.73 -23.84 -5.34
CA ALA A 12 -6.68 -24.04 -3.89
C ALA A 12 -5.67 -25.13 -3.49
N ARG A 13 -5.56 -26.20 -4.29
CA ARG A 13 -4.52 -27.23 -4.12
C ARG A 13 -3.13 -26.65 -4.36
N TYR A 14 -2.93 -25.92 -5.45
CA TYR A 14 -1.68 -25.23 -5.77
C TYR A 14 -1.18 -24.38 -4.60
N TYR A 15 -1.99 -23.44 -4.09
CA TYR A 15 -1.58 -22.63 -2.95
C TYR A 15 -1.32 -23.45 -1.68
N GLY A 16 -2.10 -24.51 -1.45
CA GLY A 16 -1.88 -25.40 -0.32
C GLY A 16 -0.51 -26.11 -0.41
N VAL A 17 -0.14 -26.58 -1.61
CA VAL A 17 1.16 -27.23 -1.84
C VAL A 17 2.29 -26.22 -1.71
N VAL A 18 2.22 -25.07 -2.38
CA VAL A 18 3.24 -24.01 -2.26
C VAL A 18 3.42 -23.58 -0.80
N TYR A 19 2.33 -23.40 -0.07
CA TYR A 19 2.37 -23.03 1.34
C TYR A 19 3.10 -24.09 2.19
N LEU A 20 2.71 -25.36 2.10
CA LEU A 20 3.32 -26.40 2.94
C LEU A 20 4.74 -26.74 2.49
N TYR A 21 4.93 -26.96 1.18
CA TYR A 21 6.21 -27.39 0.62
C TYR A 21 7.25 -26.27 0.61
N VAL A 22 6.91 -25.07 0.12
CA VAL A 22 7.89 -23.98 -0.07
C VAL A 22 7.93 -23.04 1.12
N ILE A 23 6.77 -22.59 1.63
CA ILE A 23 6.72 -21.57 2.69
C ILE A 23 7.01 -22.16 4.06
N GLN A 24 6.40 -23.31 4.41
CA GLN A 24 6.62 -24.05 5.66
C GLN A 24 7.80 -25.03 5.58
N GLU A 25 8.36 -25.24 4.40
CA GLU A 25 9.54 -26.09 4.16
C GLU A 25 9.34 -27.59 4.49
N TRP A 26 8.09 -28.05 4.56
CA TRP A 26 7.74 -29.45 4.83
C TRP A 26 8.34 -30.41 3.79
N THR A 27 8.67 -31.63 4.20
CA THR A 27 9.10 -32.69 3.28
C THR A 27 7.97 -33.07 2.33
N LEU A 28 8.30 -33.73 1.22
CA LEU A 28 7.28 -34.13 0.25
C LEU A 28 6.30 -35.13 0.86
N GLU A 29 6.81 -35.98 1.74
CA GLU A 29 6.06 -36.98 2.51
C GLU A 29 5.07 -36.30 3.47
N GLU A 30 5.48 -35.26 4.19
CA GLU A 30 4.62 -34.48 5.09
C GLU A 30 3.49 -33.78 4.30
N VAL A 31 3.81 -33.20 3.15
CA VAL A 31 2.82 -32.56 2.27
C VAL A 31 1.84 -33.59 1.74
N GLN A 32 2.33 -34.72 1.22
CA GLN A 32 1.50 -35.81 0.73
C GLN A 32 0.54 -36.32 1.82
N GLN A 33 1.05 -36.60 3.03
CA GLN A 33 0.22 -37.05 4.14
C GLN A 33 -0.88 -36.03 4.45
N SER A 34 -0.52 -34.75 4.55
CA SER A 34 -1.50 -33.69 4.82
C SER A 34 -2.60 -33.62 3.77
N PHE A 35 -2.27 -33.77 2.48
CA PHE A 35 -3.25 -33.73 1.41
C PHE A 35 -4.11 -34.99 1.34
N SER A 36 -3.58 -36.17 1.67
CA SER A 36 -4.34 -37.43 1.76
C SER A 36 -5.43 -37.37 2.84
N GLU A 37 -5.15 -36.69 3.96
CA GLU A 37 -6.07 -36.54 5.09
C GLU A 37 -7.17 -35.47 4.85
N ARG A 38 -7.07 -34.67 3.78
CA ARG A 38 -8.09 -33.65 3.47
C ARG A 38 -9.40 -34.26 2.95
N LEU A 39 -10.46 -33.43 3.01
CA LEU A 39 -11.75 -33.73 2.42
C LEU A 39 -11.60 -34.04 0.92
N PRO A 40 -12.42 -34.96 0.36
CA PRO A 40 -12.30 -35.46 -1.02
C PRO A 40 -12.04 -34.41 -2.11
N PRO A 41 -12.73 -33.24 -2.15
CA PRO A 41 -12.43 -32.25 -3.18
C PRO A 41 -10.98 -31.72 -3.10
N PHE A 42 -10.38 -31.62 -1.92
CA PHE A 42 -9.03 -31.09 -1.77
C PHE A 42 -7.95 -32.17 -1.73
N ARG A 43 -8.34 -33.44 -1.61
CA ARG A 43 -7.42 -34.58 -1.55
C ARG A 43 -6.59 -34.72 -2.83
N LEU A 44 -5.34 -35.14 -2.69
CA LEU A 44 -4.42 -35.48 -3.78
C LEU A 44 -3.75 -36.82 -3.49
N ASP A 45 -4.28 -37.89 -4.09
CA ASP A 45 -3.79 -39.26 -3.93
C ASP A 45 -2.77 -39.57 -5.04
N LEU A 46 -1.55 -39.02 -4.90
CA LEU A 46 -0.43 -39.24 -5.82
C LEU A 46 0.69 -40.03 -5.14
N SER A 47 1.43 -40.84 -5.89
CA SER A 47 2.70 -41.42 -5.43
C SER A 47 3.80 -40.36 -5.36
N ILE A 48 4.92 -40.64 -4.67
CA ILE A 48 6.05 -39.70 -4.57
C ILE A 48 6.58 -39.29 -5.96
N ASP A 49 6.69 -40.22 -6.90
CA ASP A 49 7.16 -39.90 -8.27
C ASP A 49 6.14 -39.10 -9.08
N GLN A 50 4.85 -39.24 -8.78
CA GLN A 50 3.81 -38.40 -9.37
C GLN A 50 3.82 -37.00 -8.74
N TRP A 51 4.08 -36.89 -7.43
CA TRP A 51 4.26 -35.62 -6.75
C TRP A 51 5.45 -34.83 -7.29
N LYS A 52 6.61 -35.47 -7.48
CA LYS A 52 7.79 -34.83 -8.09
C LYS A 52 7.46 -34.27 -9.47
N ARG A 53 6.88 -35.09 -10.35
CA ARG A 53 6.42 -34.65 -11.67
C ARG A 53 5.39 -33.52 -11.59
N TRP A 54 4.46 -33.60 -10.65
CA TRP A 54 3.43 -32.56 -10.47
C TRP A 54 4.03 -31.22 -10.05
N LEU A 55 5.07 -31.24 -9.18
CA LEU A 55 5.83 -30.06 -8.79
C LEU A 55 6.62 -29.49 -9.98
N ASP A 56 7.32 -30.36 -10.72
CA ASP A 56 8.11 -29.99 -11.89
C ASP A 56 7.25 -29.37 -13.00
N GLU A 57 6.09 -29.96 -13.31
CA GLU A 57 5.12 -29.45 -14.31
C GLU A 57 4.53 -28.07 -13.95
N ARG A 58 4.70 -27.62 -12.71
CA ARG A 58 4.18 -26.35 -12.19
C ARG A 58 5.28 -25.43 -11.70
N ASP A 59 6.54 -25.77 -12.00
CA ASP A 59 7.75 -25.03 -11.62
C ASP A 59 7.91 -24.82 -10.10
N ILE A 60 7.27 -25.64 -9.27
CA ILE A 60 7.31 -25.49 -7.80
C ILE A 60 8.61 -26.08 -7.24
N SER A 61 9.56 -25.22 -6.91
CA SER A 61 10.84 -25.60 -6.31
C SER A 61 11.14 -24.89 -4.98
N LYS A 62 11.74 -25.63 -4.03
CA LYS A 62 12.32 -25.08 -2.79
C LYS A 62 13.62 -24.30 -3.04
N ASN A 63 14.36 -24.71 -4.06
CA ASN A 63 15.72 -24.26 -4.31
C ASN A 63 15.77 -23.39 -5.56
N ILE A 64 16.75 -22.48 -5.57
CA ILE A 64 17.03 -21.62 -6.70
C ILE A 64 17.92 -22.40 -7.67
N SER A 65 17.53 -22.48 -8.94
CA SER A 65 18.30 -23.18 -9.97
C SER A 65 19.53 -22.38 -10.39
N LYS A 66 20.52 -23.04 -11.01
CA LYS A 66 21.73 -22.36 -11.49
C LYS A 66 21.40 -21.25 -12.49
N ASP A 67 20.44 -21.50 -13.39
CA ASP A 67 20.06 -20.55 -14.44
C ASP A 67 19.34 -19.33 -13.88
N GLU A 68 18.51 -19.50 -12.85
CA GLU A 68 17.92 -18.39 -12.11
C GLU A 68 18.98 -17.53 -11.43
N VAL A 69 19.97 -18.16 -10.79
CA VAL A 69 21.07 -17.44 -10.14
C VAL A 69 21.83 -16.59 -11.18
N VAL A 70 22.13 -17.16 -12.33
CA VAL A 70 22.78 -16.44 -13.45
C VAL A 70 21.92 -15.27 -13.92
N PHE A 71 20.62 -15.50 -14.13
CA PHE A 71 19.68 -14.48 -14.58
C PHE A 71 19.57 -13.31 -13.60
N VAL A 72 19.37 -13.58 -12.31
CA VAL A 72 19.30 -12.56 -11.25
C VAL A 72 20.62 -11.77 -11.20
N LYS A 73 21.77 -12.44 -11.29
CA LYS A 73 23.09 -11.79 -11.29
C LYS A 73 23.27 -10.86 -12.49
N ALA A 74 22.83 -11.29 -13.67
CA ALA A 74 22.90 -10.48 -14.88
C ALA A 74 21.94 -9.29 -14.83
N PHE A 75 20.71 -9.47 -14.37
CA PHE A 75 19.73 -8.40 -14.17
C PHE A 75 20.28 -7.32 -13.23
N LYS A 76 20.83 -7.72 -12.07
CA LYS A 76 21.44 -6.80 -11.10
C LYS A 76 22.51 -5.90 -11.75
N ASN A 77 23.35 -6.45 -12.61
CA ASN A 77 24.43 -5.70 -13.26
C ASN A 77 23.93 -4.64 -14.26
N GLN A 78 22.70 -4.76 -14.77
CA GLN A 78 22.09 -3.75 -15.64
C GLN A 78 21.57 -2.53 -14.88
N TYR A 79 21.40 -2.64 -13.55
CA TYR A 79 20.89 -1.57 -12.69
C TYR A 79 21.94 -1.17 -11.63
N PRO A 80 23.03 -0.48 -12.03
CA PRO A 80 24.12 -0.09 -11.13
C PRO A 80 23.69 0.91 -10.04
N GLN A 81 22.54 1.57 -10.23
CA GLN A 81 21.90 2.44 -9.23
C GLN A 81 21.42 1.65 -7.99
N SER A 82 21.27 0.33 -8.11
CA SER A 82 20.79 -0.52 -7.01
C SER A 82 21.89 -0.71 -5.96
N GLN A 83 21.55 -0.59 -4.68
CA GLN A 83 22.48 -0.78 -3.55
C GLN A 83 22.80 -2.27 -3.27
N GLY A 84 22.73 -3.12 -4.29
CA GLY A 84 22.87 -4.58 -4.16
C GLY A 84 21.55 -5.34 -4.16
N LEU A 85 21.61 -6.66 -3.88
CA LEU A 85 20.43 -7.54 -3.90
C LEU A 85 19.36 -7.14 -2.88
N TRP A 86 19.78 -6.54 -1.77
CA TRP A 86 18.90 -6.09 -0.70
C TRP A 86 18.03 -4.88 -1.05
N SER A 87 18.29 -4.22 -2.18
CA SER A 87 17.38 -3.21 -2.75
C SER A 87 16.32 -3.80 -3.68
N TRP A 88 16.14 -5.13 -3.66
CA TRP A 88 15.16 -5.84 -4.46
C TRP A 88 14.40 -6.87 -3.62
N LEU A 89 13.09 -6.97 -3.87
CA LEU A 89 12.34 -8.18 -3.59
C LEU A 89 12.34 -9.03 -4.86
N ILE A 90 12.90 -10.23 -4.77
CA ILE A 90 13.05 -11.15 -5.90
C ILE A 90 12.14 -12.34 -5.67
N PHE A 91 11.26 -12.62 -6.62
CA PHE A 91 10.31 -13.73 -6.52
C PHE A 91 10.56 -14.74 -7.63
N GLY A 92 10.46 -16.02 -7.30
CA GLY A 92 10.30 -17.11 -8.27
C GLY A 92 8.94 -17.76 -8.04
N ASP A 93 8.09 -17.80 -9.07
CA ASP A 93 6.70 -18.30 -9.01
C ASP A 93 5.90 -17.71 -7.85
N ASP A 94 5.92 -16.39 -7.74
CA ASP A 94 5.22 -15.62 -6.71
C ASP A 94 5.71 -15.86 -5.26
N VAL A 95 6.82 -16.58 -5.06
CA VAL A 95 7.43 -16.78 -3.73
C VAL A 95 8.72 -15.99 -3.58
N LEU A 96 8.84 -15.21 -2.49
CA LEU A 96 10.04 -14.45 -2.18
C LEU A 96 11.25 -15.38 -2.01
N LEU A 97 12.28 -15.14 -2.82
CA LEU A 97 13.56 -15.83 -2.77
C LEU A 97 14.43 -15.29 -1.64
N ASN A 98 15.30 -16.14 -1.10
CA ASN A 98 16.20 -15.77 -0.03
C ASN A 98 17.48 -15.14 -0.61
N ASN A 99 17.69 -13.85 -0.34
CA ASN A 99 18.85 -13.10 -0.82
C ASN A 99 20.19 -13.66 -0.31
N VAL A 100 20.25 -14.18 0.92
CA VAL A 100 21.46 -14.84 1.46
C VAL A 100 21.83 -16.03 0.59
N LYS A 101 20.86 -16.89 0.27
CA LYS A 101 21.09 -18.04 -0.62
C LYS A 101 21.49 -17.62 -2.02
N LEU A 102 20.94 -16.51 -2.53
CA LEU A 102 21.35 -15.96 -3.83
C LEU A 102 22.81 -15.48 -3.80
N GLU A 103 23.22 -14.77 -2.74
CA GLU A 103 24.59 -14.27 -2.56
C GLU A 103 25.60 -15.42 -2.45
N GLU A 104 25.30 -16.45 -1.65
CA GLU A 104 26.11 -17.67 -1.54
C GLU A 104 26.34 -18.31 -2.93
N ARG A 105 25.27 -18.47 -3.71
CA ARG A 105 25.34 -19.04 -5.05
C ARG A 105 26.03 -18.12 -6.06
N PHE A 106 25.96 -16.80 -5.90
CA PHE A 106 26.70 -15.86 -6.76
C PHE A 106 28.21 -16.02 -6.63
N ALA A 107 28.71 -16.44 -5.47
CA ALA A 107 30.12 -16.72 -5.26
C ALA A 107 30.55 -18.04 -5.93
N GLU A 108 29.65 -19.02 -6.02
CA GLU A 108 29.89 -20.32 -6.66
C GLU A 108 29.95 -20.23 -8.19
N PHE A 109 29.22 -19.30 -8.80
CA PHE A 109 29.10 -19.21 -10.27
C PHE A 109 29.75 -17.93 -10.84
N GLY A 110 30.73 -18.09 -11.73
CA GLY A 110 31.26 -17.00 -12.56
C GLY A 110 30.17 -16.34 -13.41
N LEU A 111 30.39 -15.12 -13.91
CA LEU A 111 29.46 -14.45 -14.85
C LEU A 111 29.44 -15.22 -16.18
N PRO A 112 28.37 -15.93 -16.56
CA PRO A 112 28.24 -16.39 -17.92
C PRO A 112 27.83 -15.19 -18.78
N ALA A 113 28.24 -15.18 -20.04
CA ALA A 113 27.52 -14.38 -21.04
C ALA A 113 26.06 -14.89 -21.05
N LEU A 114 25.09 -13.97 -20.94
CA LEU A 114 23.70 -14.28 -21.26
C LEU A 114 23.71 -14.69 -22.73
N ASP A 115 23.66 -15.99 -22.99
CA ASP A 115 23.47 -16.51 -24.34
C ASP A 115 21.99 -16.32 -24.71
N ASP A 116 21.67 -16.00 -25.95
CA ASP A 116 20.29 -15.68 -26.37
C ASP A 116 19.34 -16.90 -26.28
N GLN A 117 19.86 -18.07 -25.88
CA GLN A 117 19.14 -19.33 -25.71
C GLN A 117 18.85 -19.72 -24.25
N TYR A 118 19.14 -18.87 -23.26
CA TYR A 118 18.85 -19.18 -21.85
C TYR A 118 17.33 -19.27 -21.61
N GLN A 119 16.82 -20.47 -21.36
CA GLN A 119 15.47 -20.69 -20.85
C GLN A 119 15.51 -20.64 -19.33
N ILE A 120 14.89 -19.61 -18.75
CA ILE A 120 14.71 -19.52 -17.30
C ILE A 120 13.57 -20.49 -16.95
N PRO A 121 13.79 -21.49 -16.07
CA PRO A 121 12.80 -22.53 -15.79
C PRO A 121 11.48 -21.99 -15.25
N ARG A 122 11.54 -20.89 -14.50
CA ARG A 122 10.38 -20.28 -13.85
C ARG A 122 10.32 -18.77 -14.04
N VAL A 123 9.14 -18.18 -13.83
CA VAL A 123 8.96 -16.73 -13.93
C VAL A 123 9.64 -16.06 -12.73
N VAL A 124 10.66 -15.24 -13.01
CA VAL A 124 11.36 -14.44 -11.99
C VAL A 124 10.90 -12.99 -12.07
N MET A 125 10.48 -12.44 -10.94
CA MET A 125 9.95 -11.09 -10.80
C MET A 125 10.82 -10.26 -9.86
N PHE A 126 11.08 -9.01 -10.24
CA PHE A 126 11.89 -8.06 -9.47
C PHE A 126 11.04 -6.86 -9.08
N ILE A 127 11.08 -6.50 -7.80
CA ILE A 127 10.45 -5.28 -7.28
C ILE A 127 11.54 -4.46 -6.59
N TYR A 128 11.82 -3.28 -7.14
CA TYR A 128 12.81 -2.36 -6.60
C TYR A 128 12.35 -1.76 -5.28
N LEU A 129 13.29 -1.61 -4.34
CA LEU A 129 13.11 -0.89 -3.09
C LEU A 129 14.10 0.29 -3.06
N PRO A 130 13.65 1.51 -2.74
CA PRO A 130 14.51 2.69 -2.67
C PRO A 130 15.41 2.70 -1.40
N PHE A 131 15.57 1.55 -0.75
CA PHE A 131 16.37 1.35 0.45
C PHE A 131 16.93 -0.07 0.48
N ASN A 132 17.98 -0.29 1.27
CA ASN A 132 18.54 -1.62 1.51
C ASN A 132 17.75 -2.33 2.63
N PHE A 133 17.10 -3.44 2.29
CA PHE A 133 16.32 -4.25 3.23
C PHE A 133 17.12 -5.38 3.89
N ALA A 134 18.29 -5.05 4.45
CA ALA A 134 19.19 -6.00 5.11
C ALA A 134 18.55 -6.82 6.24
N MET A 135 17.45 -6.34 6.84
CA MET A 135 16.72 -7.07 7.89
C MET A 135 16.20 -8.45 7.44
N LEU A 136 16.07 -8.69 6.13
CA LEU A 136 15.71 -10.00 5.59
C LEU A 136 16.85 -11.04 5.67
N ASP A 137 18.03 -10.65 6.16
CA ASP A 137 19.09 -11.59 6.56
C ASP A 137 18.68 -12.42 7.79
N ASP A 138 17.85 -11.85 8.68
CA ASP A 138 17.31 -12.61 9.81
C ASP A 138 16.34 -13.71 9.32
N PRO A 139 16.60 -15.00 9.60
CA PRO A 139 15.79 -16.09 9.07
C PRO A 139 14.34 -16.08 9.55
N SER A 140 14.07 -15.57 10.76
CA SER A 140 12.73 -15.47 11.33
C SER A 140 11.94 -14.36 10.65
N VAL A 141 12.57 -13.19 10.47
CA VAL A 141 11.98 -12.05 9.76
C VAL A 141 11.69 -12.43 8.32
N PHE A 142 12.66 -13.01 7.61
CA PHE A 142 12.49 -13.50 6.25
C PHE A 142 11.32 -14.47 6.13
N ARG A 143 11.26 -15.49 6.99
CA ARG A 143 10.19 -16.50 6.97
C ARG A 143 8.81 -15.89 7.19
N ASN A 144 8.68 -15.01 8.18
CA ASN A 144 7.41 -14.36 8.51
C ASN A 144 6.98 -13.39 7.40
N PHE A 145 7.92 -12.61 6.86
CA PHE A 145 7.63 -11.68 5.77
C PHE A 145 7.29 -12.40 4.47
N ARG A 146 8.04 -13.45 4.10
CA ARG A 146 7.70 -14.35 2.97
C ARG A 146 6.29 -14.91 3.11
N ARG A 147 5.90 -15.34 4.32
CA ARG A 147 4.54 -15.82 4.60
C ARG A 147 3.50 -14.71 4.43
N LEU A 148 3.75 -13.50 4.92
CA LEU A 148 2.87 -12.35 4.74
C LEU A 148 2.63 -12.05 3.25
N LEU A 149 3.69 -11.97 2.45
CA LEU A 149 3.60 -11.66 1.02
C LEU A 149 2.79 -12.73 0.28
N PHE A 150 3.03 -14.01 0.57
CA PHE A 150 2.25 -15.11 0.01
C PHE A 150 0.74 -14.99 0.31
N PHE A 151 0.35 -14.79 1.57
CA PHE A 151 -1.08 -14.64 1.91
C PHE A 151 -1.68 -13.33 1.37
N THR A 152 -0.88 -12.28 1.24
CA THR A 152 -1.30 -11.04 0.56
C THR A 152 -1.64 -11.31 -0.91
N ARG A 153 -0.81 -12.08 -1.63
CA ARG A 153 -1.10 -12.49 -3.00
C ARG A 153 -2.39 -13.30 -3.10
N VAL A 154 -2.54 -14.32 -2.26
CA VAL A 154 -3.76 -15.14 -2.20
C VAL A 154 -4.99 -14.27 -1.94
N HIS A 155 -4.91 -13.31 -1.02
CA HIS A 155 -5.99 -12.36 -0.77
C HIS A 155 -6.33 -11.53 -2.02
N PHE A 156 -5.32 -11.03 -2.72
CA PHE A 156 -5.53 -10.26 -3.95
C PHE A 156 -6.20 -11.09 -5.04
N GLU A 157 -5.69 -12.29 -5.32
CA GLU A 157 -6.21 -13.14 -6.38
C GLU A 157 -7.64 -13.60 -6.10
N VAL A 158 -7.92 -14.02 -4.86
CA VAL A 158 -9.28 -14.41 -4.45
C VAL A 158 -10.25 -13.22 -4.54
N SER A 159 -9.79 -12.00 -4.21
CA SER A 159 -10.63 -10.80 -4.26
C SER A 159 -10.95 -10.39 -5.70
N PHE A 160 -9.98 -10.46 -6.62
CA PHE A 160 -10.21 -10.23 -8.05
C PHE A 160 -11.12 -11.30 -8.66
N GLU A 161 -10.88 -12.58 -8.39
CA GLU A 161 -11.73 -13.68 -8.88
C GLU A 161 -13.18 -13.55 -8.41
N ARG A 162 -13.38 -13.15 -7.16
CA ARG A 162 -14.71 -12.94 -6.57
C ARG A 162 -15.31 -11.59 -6.98
N ARG A 163 -14.63 -10.80 -7.80
CA ARG A 163 -15.04 -9.45 -8.23
C ARG A 163 -15.32 -8.52 -7.05
N VAL A 164 -14.64 -8.72 -5.92
CA VAL A 164 -14.72 -7.82 -4.76
C VAL A 164 -14.22 -6.44 -5.18
N TRP A 165 -13.09 -6.39 -5.88
CA TRP A 165 -12.51 -5.16 -6.44
C TRP A 165 -12.84 -5.02 -7.92
N ALA A 166 -14.12 -5.12 -8.29
CA ALA A 166 -14.55 -4.84 -9.66
C ALA A 166 -14.41 -3.35 -10.01
N ALA A 167 -14.31 -3.06 -11.31
CA ALA A 167 -14.41 -1.71 -11.84
C ALA A 167 -15.84 -1.17 -11.70
N ASP A 168 -15.97 0.13 -11.47
CA ASP A 168 -17.19 0.88 -11.79
C ASP A 168 -17.29 1.16 -13.30
N ASP A 169 -18.36 1.85 -13.69
CA ASP A 169 -18.64 2.27 -15.07
C ASP A 169 -17.58 3.20 -15.66
N ARG A 170 -16.79 3.88 -14.83
CA ARG A 170 -15.69 4.77 -15.22
C ARG A 170 -14.35 4.03 -15.33
N GLY A 171 -14.31 2.74 -14.99
CA GLY A 171 -13.09 1.93 -14.98
C GLY A 171 -12.26 2.07 -13.69
N LEU A 172 -12.85 2.59 -12.60
CA LEU A 172 -12.21 2.72 -11.30
C LEU A 172 -12.53 1.53 -10.40
N TYR A 173 -11.51 0.97 -9.77
CA TYR A 173 -11.62 -0.27 -8.99
C TYR A 173 -11.84 -0.02 -7.51
N ALA A 174 -12.43 -1.02 -6.85
CA ALA A 174 -12.69 -1.01 -5.41
C ALA A 174 -13.53 0.19 -4.95
N ARG A 175 -14.60 0.49 -5.71
CA ARG A 175 -15.52 1.63 -5.47
C ARG A 175 -16.90 1.24 -4.94
N SER A 176 -17.14 -0.02 -4.59
CA SER A 176 -18.42 -0.43 -3.99
C SER A 176 -18.69 0.33 -2.69
N ALA A 177 -19.96 0.49 -2.32
CA ALA A 177 -20.35 1.18 -1.09
C ALA A 177 -19.69 0.55 0.16
N GLU A 178 -19.58 -0.78 0.18
CA GLU A 178 -18.91 -1.53 1.23
C GLU A 178 -17.41 -1.19 1.33
N LEU A 179 -16.70 -1.17 0.19
CA LEU A 179 -15.27 -0.85 0.17
C LEU A 179 -15.00 0.61 0.51
N ARG A 180 -15.84 1.54 0.04
CA ARG A 180 -15.77 2.96 0.44
C ARG A 180 -15.97 3.13 1.94
N ALA A 181 -16.94 2.42 2.53
CA ALA A 181 -17.14 2.43 3.98
C ALA A 181 -15.93 1.85 4.73
N GLY A 182 -15.35 0.75 4.23
CA GLY A 182 -14.13 0.15 4.77
C GLY A 182 -12.93 1.11 4.72
N LEU A 183 -12.73 1.79 3.58
CA LEU A 183 -11.67 2.79 3.42
C LEU A 183 -11.88 4.00 4.34
N SER A 184 -13.13 4.45 4.53
CA SER A 184 -13.45 5.53 5.47
C SER A 184 -12.96 5.18 6.86
N ARG A 185 -13.29 3.98 7.38
CA ARG A 185 -12.85 3.53 8.70
C ARG A 185 -11.32 3.42 8.83
N LEU A 186 -10.64 2.94 7.79
CA LEU A 186 -9.16 2.95 7.74
C LEU A 186 -8.59 4.38 7.78
N SER A 187 -9.25 5.31 7.09
CA SER A 187 -8.87 6.72 7.09
C SER A 187 -9.11 7.38 8.44
N ASP A 188 -10.22 7.07 9.08
CA ASP A 188 -10.58 7.57 10.42
C ASP A 188 -9.59 7.03 11.46
N LEU A 189 -9.24 5.74 11.40
CA LEU A 189 -8.17 5.16 12.22
C LEU A 189 -6.88 5.97 12.12
N HIS A 190 -6.40 6.21 10.90
CA HIS A 190 -5.18 6.98 10.68
C HIS A 190 -5.30 8.41 11.23
N ASN A 191 -6.37 9.14 10.85
CA ASN A 191 -6.52 10.55 11.16
C ASN A 191 -6.68 10.80 12.67
N GLU A 192 -7.46 9.97 13.35
CA GLU A 192 -7.67 10.11 14.79
C GLU A 192 -6.46 9.64 15.60
N VAL A 193 -5.71 8.64 15.14
CA VAL A 193 -4.40 8.30 15.74
C VAL A 193 -3.45 9.48 15.62
N VAL A 194 -3.27 10.07 14.43
CA VAL A 194 -2.42 11.26 14.24
C VAL A 194 -2.86 12.41 15.15
N ALA A 195 -4.18 12.64 15.26
CA ALA A 195 -4.73 13.63 16.17
C ALA A 195 -4.39 13.34 17.64
N ALA A 196 -4.56 12.11 18.09
CA ALA A 196 -4.23 11.71 19.45
C ALA A 196 -2.73 11.88 19.75
N LEU A 197 -1.85 11.50 18.81
CA LEU A 197 -0.41 11.70 18.92
C LEU A 197 -0.05 13.19 19.04
N LYS A 198 -0.75 14.08 18.31
CA LYS A 198 -0.61 15.53 18.48
C LYS A 198 -1.03 15.97 19.89
N GLN A 199 -2.16 15.50 20.40
CA GLN A 199 -2.63 15.82 21.77
C GLN A 199 -1.66 15.33 22.85
N PHE A 200 -0.99 14.19 22.68
CA PHE A 200 0.08 13.78 23.57
C PHE A 200 1.27 14.75 23.56
N ARG A 201 1.71 15.20 22.38
CA ARG A 201 2.79 16.20 22.25
C ARG A 201 2.43 17.53 22.91
N GLU A 202 1.16 17.92 22.84
CA GLU A 202 0.61 19.10 23.53
C GLU A 202 0.39 18.89 25.03
N LYS A 203 0.85 17.76 25.60
CA LYS A 203 0.69 17.40 27.02
C LYS A 203 -0.78 17.31 27.47
N LYS A 204 -1.68 16.88 26.57
CA LYS A 204 -3.12 16.64 26.84
C LYS A 204 -3.47 15.13 26.74
N PRO A 205 -2.91 14.27 27.63
CA PRO A 205 -3.03 12.82 27.49
C PRO A 205 -4.45 12.28 27.66
N GLN A 206 -5.33 12.95 28.43
CA GLN A 206 -6.71 12.49 28.60
C GLN A 206 -7.55 12.68 27.33
N VAL A 207 -7.33 13.78 26.62
CA VAL A 207 -7.97 14.03 25.31
C VAL A 207 -7.47 13.00 24.31
N ALA A 208 -6.15 12.77 24.25
CA ALA A 208 -5.56 11.77 23.38
C ALA A 208 -6.12 10.36 23.62
N ARG A 209 -6.21 9.93 24.89
CA ARG A 209 -6.78 8.62 25.26
C ARG A 209 -8.26 8.48 24.91
N THR A 210 -9.02 9.56 25.03
CA THR A 210 -10.45 9.57 24.64
C THR A 210 -10.58 9.34 23.13
N ILE A 211 -9.82 10.08 22.32
CA ILE A 211 -9.78 9.91 20.86
C ILE A 211 -9.42 8.46 20.49
N LEU A 212 -8.36 7.91 21.10
CA LEU A 212 -7.91 6.54 20.83
C LEU A 212 -8.95 5.49 21.19
N ARG A 213 -9.61 5.63 22.35
CA ARG A 213 -10.66 4.70 22.77
C ARG A 213 -11.82 4.69 21.78
N ASP A 214 -12.23 5.88 21.34
CA ASP A 214 -13.39 6.03 20.47
C ASP A 214 -13.08 5.47 19.07
N VAL A 215 -11.88 5.73 18.51
CA VAL A 215 -11.51 5.18 17.19
C VAL A 215 -11.24 3.67 17.22
N PHE A 216 -10.66 3.15 18.31
CA PHE A 216 -10.40 1.71 18.42
C PHE A 216 -11.65 0.87 18.64
N ALA A 217 -12.79 1.49 19.01
CA ALA A 217 -14.07 0.79 19.04
C ALA A 217 -14.48 0.21 17.67
N ASP A 218 -13.95 0.77 16.57
CA ASP A 218 -14.24 0.35 15.20
C ASP A 218 -13.26 -0.71 14.65
N ASN A 219 -12.29 -1.18 15.44
CA ASN A 219 -11.27 -2.15 14.99
C ASN A 219 -11.87 -3.43 14.39
N ALA A 220 -13.03 -3.90 14.89
CA ALA A 220 -13.71 -5.07 14.33
C ALA A 220 -14.09 -4.89 12.85
N SER A 221 -14.45 -3.67 12.45
CA SER A 221 -14.80 -3.33 11.07
C SER A 221 -13.55 -3.16 10.21
N ILE A 222 -12.47 -2.63 10.79
CA ILE A 222 -11.15 -2.59 10.14
C ILE A 222 -10.62 -4.00 9.88
N VAL A 223 -10.87 -4.97 10.76
CA VAL A 223 -10.47 -6.38 10.56
C VAL A 223 -11.30 -7.08 9.50
N THR A 224 -12.60 -6.78 9.42
CA THR A 224 -13.53 -7.52 8.54
C THR A 224 -13.60 -6.97 7.12
N THR A 225 -13.16 -5.73 6.88
CA THR A 225 -13.11 -5.18 5.51
C THR A 225 -12.18 -6.00 4.60
N SER A 226 -12.56 -6.11 3.33
CA SER A 226 -11.77 -6.80 2.29
C SER A 226 -11.03 -5.79 1.39
N HIS A 227 -10.70 -4.62 1.92
CA HIS A 227 -10.03 -3.56 1.16
C HIS A 227 -8.57 -3.91 0.87
N HIS A 228 -8.08 -3.71 -0.36
CA HIS A 228 -6.73 -4.09 -0.78
C HIS A 228 -5.61 -3.40 0.02
N ARG A 229 -5.89 -2.19 0.52
CA ARG A 229 -4.99 -1.42 1.40
C ARG A 229 -5.02 -1.78 2.89
N GLN A 230 -5.85 -2.74 3.32
CA GLN A 230 -6.13 -2.99 4.74
C GLN A 230 -4.85 -3.14 5.59
N ILE A 231 -4.00 -4.11 5.25
CA ILE A 231 -2.82 -4.42 6.07
C ILE A 231 -1.71 -3.37 5.91
N SER A 232 -1.51 -2.83 4.70
CA SER A 232 -0.54 -1.74 4.49
C SER A 232 -0.90 -0.50 5.32
N ASP A 233 -2.18 -0.14 5.39
CA ASP A 233 -2.64 1.02 6.18
C ASP A 233 -2.52 0.76 7.68
N VAL A 234 -2.83 -0.46 8.15
CA VAL A 234 -2.60 -0.85 9.56
C VAL A 234 -1.11 -0.76 9.92
N LEU A 235 -0.20 -1.23 9.06
CA LEU A 235 1.24 -1.10 9.30
C LEU A 235 1.70 0.36 9.32
N ALA A 236 1.15 1.21 8.45
CA ALA A 236 1.45 2.64 8.48
C ALA A 236 1.01 3.30 9.79
N VAL A 237 -0.17 2.97 10.30
CA VAL A 237 -0.66 3.47 11.60
C VAL A 237 0.23 2.98 12.75
N LEU A 238 0.61 1.70 12.75
CA LEU A 238 1.53 1.16 13.75
C LEU A 238 2.90 1.84 13.70
N LEU A 239 3.40 2.16 12.50
CA LEU A 239 4.64 2.90 12.30
C LEU A 239 4.57 4.31 12.93
N LEU A 240 3.47 5.02 12.73
CA LEU A 240 3.26 6.35 13.32
C LEU A 240 3.25 6.30 14.87
N ILE A 241 2.55 5.32 15.45
CA ILE A 241 2.49 5.13 16.91
C ILE A 241 3.87 4.81 17.47
N MET A 242 4.60 3.90 16.81
CA MET A 242 5.95 3.48 17.20
C MET A 242 6.94 4.66 17.13
N ARG A 243 6.92 5.45 16.05
CA ARG A 243 7.77 6.65 15.91
C ARG A 243 7.49 7.70 16.97
N ALA A 244 6.24 7.79 17.43
CA ALA A 244 5.86 8.70 18.50
C ALA A 244 6.24 8.17 19.91
N GLY A 245 6.78 6.94 20.02
CA GLY A 245 7.26 6.37 21.27
C GLY A 245 6.18 5.73 22.15
N PHE A 246 4.96 5.53 21.63
CA PHE A 246 3.84 4.97 22.39
C PHE A 246 3.74 3.46 22.24
N ASN A 247 4.74 2.75 22.78
CA ASN A 247 4.88 1.30 22.67
C ASN A 247 3.69 0.52 23.27
N ASP A 248 3.08 1.04 24.33
CA ASP A 248 1.89 0.47 24.95
C ASP A 248 0.69 0.48 24.00
N ILE A 249 0.44 1.61 23.33
CA ILE A 249 -0.62 1.74 22.33
C ILE A 249 -0.34 0.86 21.12
N TYR A 250 0.91 0.82 20.66
CA TYR A 250 1.35 -0.04 19.55
C TYR A 250 1.08 -1.52 19.84
N LEU A 251 1.52 -2.01 21.00
CA LEU A 251 1.30 -3.41 21.39
C LEU A 251 -0.19 -3.70 21.54
N TRP A 252 -0.94 -2.82 22.21
CA TRP A 252 -2.38 -3.00 22.41
C TRP A 252 -3.12 -3.16 21.08
N LEU A 253 -2.83 -2.29 20.10
CA LEU A 253 -3.47 -2.34 18.78
C LEU A 253 -3.16 -3.66 18.05
N ILE A 254 -1.91 -4.14 18.13
CA ILE A 254 -1.52 -5.45 17.57
C ILE A 254 -2.33 -6.58 18.21
N TRP A 255 -2.36 -6.64 19.54
CA TRP A 255 -3.06 -7.70 20.27
C TRP A 255 -4.56 -7.71 19.96
N ASP A 256 -5.18 -6.54 19.95
CA ASP A 256 -6.61 -6.38 19.65
C ASP A 256 -6.93 -6.84 18.22
N MET A 257 -6.18 -6.36 17.22
CA MET A 257 -6.39 -6.74 15.81
C MET A 257 -6.20 -8.25 15.59
N ILE A 258 -5.20 -8.88 16.21
CA ILE A 258 -5.01 -10.34 16.14
C ILE A 258 -6.18 -11.08 16.78
N HIS A 259 -6.61 -10.64 17.97
CA HIS A 259 -7.71 -11.27 18.69
C HIS A 259 -9.01 -11.19 17.87
N LEU A 260 -9.32 -10.01 17.34
CA LEU A 260 -10.46 -9.77 16.47
C LEU A 260 -10.38 -10.60 15.19
N ALA A 261 -9.22 -10.68 14.53
CA ALA A 261 -9.03 -11.49 13.33
C ALA A 261 -9.31 -12.98 13.58
N ARG A 262 -8.83 -13.52 14.70
CA ARG A 262 -9.09 -14.92 15.08
C ARG A 262 -10.56 -15.19 15.38
N ARG A 263 -11.28 -14.20 15.89
CA ARG A 263 -12.69 -14.30 16.27
C ARG A 263 -13.65 -14.09 15.09
N LEU A 264 -13.34 -13.14 14.21
CA LEU A 264 -14.27 -12.64 13.19
C LEU A 264 -14.00 -13.19 11.80
N LEU A 265 -12.75 -13.57 11.48
CA LEU A 265 -12.41 -14.08 10.15
C LEU A 265 -12.47 -15.62 10.11
N PRO A 266 -12.98 -16.21 9.01
CA PRO A 266 -12.91 -17.65 8.79
C PRO A 266 -11.50 -18.19 8.93
N GLN A 267 -11.35 -19.45 9.37
CA GLN A 267 -10.04 -20.07 9.58
C GLN A 267 -9.18 -20.12 8.31
N ASN A 268 -9.81 -20.24 7.14
CA ASN A 268 -9.15 -20.29 5.83
C ASN A 268 -9.06 -18.92 5.14
N ASP A 269 -9.41 -17.82 5.82
CA ASP A 269 -9.28 -16.49 5.26
C ASP A 269 -7.80 -16.04 5.29
N PRO A 270 -7.19 -15.68 4.15
CA PRO A 270 -5.78 -15.27 4.11
C PRO A 270 -5.49 -14.07 5.01
N ARG A 271 -6.47 -13.17 5.19
CA ARG A 271 -6.33 -11.97 6.04
C ARG A 271 -6.08 -12.33 7.49
N ARG A 272 -6.61 -13.47 7.98
CA ARG A 272 -6.35 -13.95 9.34
C ARG A 272 -4.85 -14.14 9.58
N VAL A 273 -4.15 -14.75 8.62
CA VAL A 273 -2.69 -14.95 8.71
C VAL A 273 -1.94 -13.63 8.57
N MET A 274 -2.42 -12.73 7.70
CA MET A 274 -1.84 -11.39 7.56
C MET A 274 -1.94 -10.58 8.86
N PHE A 275 -3.04 -10.69 9.61
CA PHE A 275 -3.16 -10.08 10.94
C PHE A 275 -2.28 -10.79 11.98
N GLU A 276 -2.16 -12.12 11.94
CA GLU A 276 -1.27 -12.85 12.85
C GLU A 276 0.21 -12.48 12.68
N PHE A 277 0.62 -12.07 11.47
CA PHE A 277 1.96 -11.51 11.22
C PHE A 277 2.24 -10.25 12.08
N LEU A 278 1.23 -9.48 12.47
CA LEU A 278 1.44 -8.32 13.36
C LEU A 278 2.12 -8.74 14.68
N GLY A 279 1.89 -9.98 15.14
CA GLY A 279 2.50 -10.51 16.36
C GLY A 279 4.01 -10.74 16.26
N THR A 280 4.54 -10.84 15.03
CA THR A 280 5.97 -11.04 14.72
C THR A 280 6.70 -9.74 14.43
N LEU A 281 6.02 -8.59 14.50
CA LEU A 281 6.64 -7.31 14.28
C LEU A 281 7.71 -7.00 15.35
N PRO A 282 8.76 -6.24 14.99
CA PRO A 282 9.84 -5.86 15.90
C PRO A 282 9.33 -5.19 17.19
N ARG A 283 10.04 -5.43 18.28
CA ARG A 283 9.79 -4.84 19.60
C ARG A 283 11.09 -4.24 20.14
N GLY A 284 11.05 -3.00 20.62
CA GLY A 284 12.24 -2.30 21.16
C GLY A 284 12.60 -0.99 20.43
N PRO A 285 13.70 -0.34 20.84
CA PRO A 285 14.02 1.05 20.47
C PRO A 285 14.17 1.30 18.96
N GLU A 286 14.77 0.35 18.22
CA GLU A 286 15.00 0.45 16.77
C GLU A 286 13.84 -0.09 15.92
N SER A 287 12.74 -0.51 16.56
CA SER A 287 11.61 -1.15 15.87
C SER A 287 10.96 -0.26 14.81
N HIS A 288 11.04 1.06 14.97
CA HIS A 288 10.49 1.99 14.00
C HIS A 288 11.18 1.92 12.64
N VAL A 289 12.51 1.72 12.59
CA VAL A 289 13.26 1.57 11.33
C VAL A 289 12.89 0.27 10.64
N HIS A 290 12.92 -0.83 11.38
CA HIS A 290 12.55 -2.15 10.88
C HIS A 290 11.10 -2.22 10.39
N LEU A 291 10.17 -1.64 11.16
CA LEU A 291 8.77 -1.54 10.76
C LEU A 291 8.60 -0.67 9.51
N SER A 292 9.40 0.39 9.37
CA SER A 292 9.40 1.22 8.17
C SER A 292 9.75 0.41 6.92
N HIS A 293 10.83 -0.38 6.97
CA HIS A 293 11.24 -1.23 5.85
C HIS A 293 10.19 -2.29 5.51
N LEU A 294 9.61 -2.96 6.52
CA LEU A 294 8.53 -3.93 6.33
C LEU A 294 7.29 -3.31 5.68
N TYR A 295 6.88 -2.13 6.16
CA TYR A 295 5.77 -1.38 5.61
C TYR A 295 6.01 -1.03 4.13
N PHE A 296 7.15 -0.41 3.81
CA PHE A 296 7.44 0.01 2.44
C PHE A 296 7.58 -1.16 1.48
N ALA A 297 8.23 -2.25 1.91
CA ALA A 297 8.40 -3.43 1.08
C ALA A 297 7.04 -4.12 0.81
N LEU A 298 6.16 -4.21 1.81
CA LEU A 298 4.80 -4.74 1.61
C LEU A 298 4.00 -3.84 0.67
N ASP A 299 4.03 -2.53 0.89
CA ASP A 299 3.28 -1.59 0.06
C ASP A 299 3.78 -1.57 -1.40
N ALA A 300 5.10 -1.64 -1.63
CA ALA A 300 5.68 -1.80 -2.97
C ALA A 300 5.19 -3.11 -3.62
N TYR A 301 5.16 -4.22 -2.88
CA TYR A 301 4.61 -5.48 -3.35
C TYR A 301 3.12 -5.37 -3.71
N CYS A 302 2.31 -4.79 -2.83
CA CYS A 302 0.88 -4.57 -3.05
C CYS A 302 0.58 -3.70 -4.29
N ARG A 303 1.37 -2.63 -4.50
CA ARG A 303 1.30 -1.81 -5.73
C ARG A 303 1.63 -2.64 -6.95
N HIS A 304 2.72 -3.41 -6.92
CA HIS A 304 3.14 -4.22 -8.05
C HIS A 304 2.07 -5.25 -8.46
N ILE A 305 1.55 -6.03 -7.50
CA ILE A 305 0.50 -7.02 -7.79
C ILE A 305 -0.81 -6.36 -8.25
N TRP A 306 -1.11 -5.16 -7.79
CA TRP A 306 -2.25 -4.38 -8.28
C TRP A 306 -2.05 -3.94 -9.73
N MET A 307 -0.91 -3.29 -10.02
CA MET A 307 -0.62 -2.74 -11.34
C MET A 307 -0.45 -3.84 -12.39
N SER A 308 0.14 -4.98 -12.06
CA SER A 308 0.24 -6.14 -12.96
C SER A 308 -1.12 -6.72 -13.36
N ARG A 309 -2.17 -6.56 -12.54
CA ARG A 309 -3.53 -7.00 -12.86
C ARG A 309 -4.32 -5.94 -13.63
N MET A 310 -4.07 -4.65 -13.34
CA MET A 310 -4.96 -3.55 -13.74
C MET A 310 -4.32 -2.51 -14.66
N GLY A 311 -3.04 -2.62 -14.98
CA GLY A 311 -2.21 -1.61 -15.64
C GLY A 311 -2.53 -1.28 -17.09
N GLY A 312 -3.69 -1.70 -17.62
CA GLY A 312 -4.15 -1.28 -18.94
C GLY A 312 -4.44 0.23 -19.04
N ASP A 313 -4.87 0.85 -17.94
CA ASP A 313 -5.04 2.30 -17.79
C ASP A 313 -4.25 2.79 -16.57
N ASN A 314 -3.08 3.40 -16.83
CA ASN A 314 -2.07 3.64 -15.81
C ASN A 314 -2.54 4.58 -14.69
N PHE A 315 -3.26 5.66 -15.00
CA PHE A 315 -3.70 6.59 -13.96
C PHE A 315 -4.91 6.05 -13.19
N LYS A 316 -5.85 5.36 -13.84
CA LYS A 316 -7.00 4.74 -13.16
C LYS A 316 -6.56 3.63 -12.22
N ALA A 317 -5.62 2.78 -12.64
CA ALA A 317 -5.03 1.78 -11.77
C ALA A 317 -4.34 2.44 -10.57
N TYR A 318 -3.56 3.51 -10.80
CA TYR A 318 -2.88 4.28 -9.76
C TYR A 318 -3.83 4.89 -8.72
N ILE A 319 -4.87 5.62 -9.14
CA ILE A 319 -5.84 6.23 -8.19
C ILE A 319 -6.76 5.19 -7.55
N SER A 320 -6.99 4.05 -8.21
CA SER A 320 -7.77 2.95 -7.63
C SER A 320 -6.99 2.20 -6.56
N TYR A 321 -5.65 2.11 -6.69
CA TYR A 321 -4.81 1.61 -5.61
C TYR A 321 -4.75 2.61 -4.46
N ASN A 322 -4.30 3.84 -4.73
CA ASN A 322 -4.01 4.80 -3.67
C ASN A 322 -5.28 5.32 -2.99
N GLN A 323 -6.33 5.69 -3.74
CA GLN A 323 -7.59 6.22 -3.18
C GLN A 323 -7.41 7.35 -2.12
N ALA A 324 -6.29 8.05 -2.17
CA ALA A 324 -5.90 9.18 -1.36
C ALA A 324 -4.86 9.98 -2.16
N SER A 325 -4.69 11.25 -1.84
CA SER A 325 -3.70 12.11 -2.51
C SER A 325 -2.37 12.22 -1.76
N PHE A 326 -2.25 11.59 -0.59
CA PHE A 326 -1.05 11.61 0.23
C PHE A 326 -0.83 10.24 0.91
N PRO A 327 0.43 9.89 1.21
CA PRO A 327 0.75 8.66 1.92
C PRO A 327 0.27 8.68 3.37
N ARG A 328 0.05 7.49 3.95
CA ARG A 328 -0.38 7.34 5.36
C ARG A 328 0.73 7.55 6.38
N ALA A 329 2.00 7.41 6.01
CA ALA A 329 3.11 7.67 6.90
C ALA A 329 4.19 8.43 6.15
N ASP A 330 4.79 7.76 5.17
CA ASP A 330 5.83 8.32 4.32
C ASP A 330 5.54 7.99 2.85
N PRO A 331 6.08 8.78 1.90
CA PRO A 331 5.81 8.59 0.48
C PRO A 331 6.24 7.22 -0.04
N GLY A 332 7.47 6.75 0.20
CA GLY A 332 7.95 5.53 -0.47
C GLY A 332 7.67 5.58 -1.98
N GLY A 333 7.06 4.52 -2.53
CA GLY A 333 6.60 4.47 -3.93
C GLY A 333 5.26 5.18 -4.22
N PHE A 334 4.75 6.03 -3.32
CA PHE A 334 3.43 6.66 -3.48
C PHE A 334 3.34 7.57 -4.71
N TYR A 335 4.42 8.25 -5.06
CA TYR A 335 4.47 9.16 -6.20
C TYR A 335 5.17 8.58 -7.44
N GLU A 336 5.50 7.28 -7.44
CA GLU A 336 6.23 6.60 -8.53
C GLU A 336 5.57 6.81 -9.92
N PHE A 337 4.25 6.94 -9.95
CA PHE A 337 3.52 7.23 -11.18
C PHE A 337 3.96 8.53 -11.88
N PHE A 338 4.45 9.53 -11.15
CA PHE A 338 4.94 10.80 -11.70
C PHE A 338 6.46 10.86 -11.85
N GLU A 339 7.20 9.86 -11.34
CA GLU A 339 8.66 9.84 -11.45
C GLU A 339 9.11 9.86 -12.92
N GLY A 340 10.18 10.64 -13.16
CA GLY A 340 10.76 10.86 -14.48
C GLY A 340 9.93 11.73 -15.45
N LYS A 341 8.76 12.24 -15.04
CA LYS A 341 7.87 13.03 -15.92
C LYS A 341 8.11 14.52 -15.78
N ASP A 342 8.17 15.20 -16.93
CA ASP A 342 8.20 16.65 -17.03
C ASP A 342 6.81 17.27 -16.82
N LEU A 343 6.75 18.60 -16.76
CA LEU A 343 5.51 19.33 -16.51
C LEU A 343 4.45 19.09 -17.59
N ASP A 344 4.86 19.04 -18.85
CA ASP A 344 3.96 18.85 -19.99
C ASP A 344 3.30 17.47 -19.95
N THR A 345 4.08 16.43 -19.65
CA THR A 345 3.57 15.06 -19.47
C THR A 345 2.61 14.98 -18.29
N ILE A 346 2.95 15.60 -17.15
CA ILE A 346 2.07 15.65 -15.98
C ILE A 346 0.75 16.35 -16.35
N THR A 347 0.83 17.51 -17.02
CA THR A 347 -0.34 18.29 -17.44
C THR A 347 -1.24 17.50 -18.38
N ALA A 348 -0.67 16.80 -19.36
CA ALA A 348 -1.43 15.95 -20.29
C ALA A 348 -2.17 14.80 -19.57
N ILE A 349 -1.52 14.16 -18.60
CA ILE A 349 -2.15 13.11 -17.77
C ILE A 349 -3.33 13.69 -16.99
N LEU A 350 -3.16 14.87 -16.38
CA LEU A 350 -4.20 15.51 -15.57
C LEU A 350 -5.39 15.96 -16.42
N ALA A 351 -5.15 16.50 -17.62
CA ALA A 351 -6.18 16.83 -18.59
C ALA A 351 -6.96 15.58 -19.04
N SER A 352 -6.27 14.47 -19.29
CA SER A 352 -6.91 13.19 -19.63
C SER A 352 -7.80 12.67 -18.50
N ALA A 353 -7.37 12.85 -17.24
CA ALA A 353 -8.20 12.49 -16.10
C ALA A 353 -9.46 13.38 -15.99
N ASP A 354 -9.32 14.70 -16.18
CA ASP A 354 -10.46 15.63 -16.21
C ASP A 354 -11.49 15.22 -17.28
N GLU A 355 -11.03 14.84 -18.48
CA GLU A 355 -11.89 14.39 -19.59
C GLU A 355 -12.62 13.07 -19.25
N GLN A 356 -11.89 12.09 -18.72
CA GLN A 356 -12.42 10.74 -18.54
C GLN A 356 -13.24 10.55 -17.26
N LEU A 357 -12.93 11.28 -16.18
CA LEU A 357 -13.59 11.13 -14.87
C LEU A 357 -14.44 12.33 -14.49
N GLY A 358 -14.28 13.46 -15.19
CA GLY A 358 -14.96 14.72 -14.94
C GLY A 358 -14.12 15.67 -14.08
N PRO A 359 -14.05 16.97 -14.41
CA PRO A 359 -13.14 17.95 -13.82
C PRO A 359 -13.44 18.31 -12.35
N THR A 360 -14.60 17.91 -11.85
CA THR A 360 -15.05 18.13 -10.46
C THR A 360 -15.22 16.82 -9.68
N SER A 361 -14.80 15.69 -10.24
CA SER A 361 -14.84 14.41 -9.55
C SER A 361 -13.75 14.32 -8.49
N HIS A 362 -14.08 13.71 -7.35
CA HIS A 362 -13.12 13.50 -6.27
C HIS A 362 -11.88 12.73 -6.75
N GLU A 363 -12.07 11.71 -7.59
CA GLU A 363 -10.97 10.88 -8.07
C GLU A 363 -10.00 11.63 -8.99
N THR A 364 -10.49 12.63 -9.72
CA THR A 364 -9.64 13.56 -10.47
C THR A 364 -8.81 14.44 -9.54
N PHE A 365 -9.42 14.99 -8.49
CA PHE A 365 -8.67 15.75 -7.48
C PHE A 365 -7.61 14.91 -6.78
N LEU A 366 -7.88 13.62 -6.53
CA LEU A 366 -6.85 12.73 -5.97
C LEU A 366 -5.60 12.71 -6.85
N LEU A 367 -5.74 12.63 -8.17
CA LEU A 367 -4.61 12.62 -9.11
C LEU A 367 -3.91 13.99 -9.17
N TRP A 368 -4.69 15.08 -9.28
CA TRP A 368 -4.17 16.45 -9.26
C TRP A 368 -3.38 16.74 -7.99
N HIS A 369 -3.95 16.46 -6.82
CA HIS A 369 -3.30 16.69 -5.54
C HIS A 369 -2.07 15.80 -5.35
N SER A 370 -2.09 14.55 -5.84
CA SER A 370 -0.89 13.69 -5.85
C SER A 370 0.23 14.28 -6.72
N ALA A 371 -0.09 14.82 -7.91
CA ALA A 371 0.89 15.47 -8.78
C ALA A 371 1.50 16.72 -8.12
N LEU A 372 0.67 17.57 -7.51
CA LEU A 372 1.13 18.76 -6.79
C LEU A 372 2.06 18.40 -5.63
N ARG A 373 1.72 17.37 -4.86
CA ARG A 373 2.56 16.89 -3.75
C ARG A 373 3.84 16.23 -4.22
N PHE A 374 3.81 15.52 -5.34
CA PHE A 374 5.01 15.00 -5.99
C PHE A 374 5.97 16.14 -6.40
N LEU A 375 5.45 17.20 -7.03
CA LEU A 375 6.27 18.35 -7.41
C LEU A 375 6.88 19.03 -6.18
N LEU A 376 6.10 19.21 -5.12
CA LEU A 376 6.59 19.73 -3.84
C LEU A 376 7.71 18.87 -3.25
N SER A 377 7.52 17.55 -3.19
CA SER A 377 8.51 16.64 -2.59
C SER A 377 9.82 16.56 -3.39
N ASN A 378 9.79 16.96 -4.66
CA ASN A 378 10.95 16.99 -5.55
C ASN A 378 11.52 18.41 -5.75
N GLY A 379 11.12 19.39 -4.94
CA GLY A 379 11.64 20.76 -5.00
C GLY A 379 11.21 21.53 -6.27
N ARG A 380 10.20 21.06 -7.00
CA ARG A 380 9.68 21.69 -8.23
C ARG A 380 8.53 22.66 -7.88
N SER A 381 8.76 23.57 -6.93
CA SER A 381 7.73 24.45 -6.36
C SER A 381 7.16 25.47 -7.35
N ALA A 382 7.94 25.95 -8.31
CA ALA A 382 7.47 26.85 -9.38
C ALA A 382 6.46 26.16 -10.31
N GLU A 383 6.73 24.90 -10.67
CA GLU A 383 5.83 24.09 -11.48
C GLU A 383 4.57 23.71 -10.70
N MET A 384 4.71 23.38 -9.42
CA MET A 384 3.59 23.16 -8.50
C MET A 384 2.68 24.38 -8.45
N ALA A 385 3.23 25.60 -8.31
CA ALA A 385 2.45 26.83 -8.29
C ALA A 385 1.67 27.02 -9.59
N THR A 386 2.31 26.78 -10.75
CA THR A 386 1.66 26.88 -12.06
C THR A 386 0.45 25.96 -12.18
N LEU A 387 0.60 24.68 -11.84
CA LEU A 387 -0.51 23.72 -11.86
C LEU A 387 -1.59 24.03 -10.83
N ALA A 388 -1.19 24.39 -9.60
CA ALA A 388 -2.11 24.70 -8.52
C ALA A 388 -2.95 25.95 -8.82
N GLN A 389 -2.37 26.97 -9.46
CA GLN A 389 -3.09 28.16 -9.92
C GLN A 389 -4.13 27.79 -10.98
N SER A 390 -3.75 27.01 -11.99
CA SER A 390 -4.67 26.52 -13.03
C SER A 390 -5.85 25.77 -12.42
N LEU A 391 -5.57 24.86 -11.47
CA LEU A 391 -6.59 24.13 -10.73
C LEU A 391 -7.49 25.07 -9.91
N CYS A 392 -6.93 26.03 -9.17
CA CYS A 392 -7.69 26.93 -8.31
C CYS A 392 -8.56 27.92 -9.11
N LEU A 393 -8.13 28.36 -10.30
CA LEU A 393 -8.95 29.21 -11.19
C LEU A 393 -10.29 28.56 -11.52
N ARG A 394 -10.27 27.24 -11.80
CA ARG A 394 -11.49 26.45 -12.04
C ARG A 394 -12.38 26.32 -10.79
N LEU A 395 -11.79 26.33 -9.59
CA LEU A 395 -12.49 26.03 -8.34
C LEU A 395 -12.96 27.26 -7.56
N HIS A 396 -12.60 28.45 -8.02
CA HIS A 396 -12.96 29.71 -7.36
C HIS A 396 -14.46 29.83 -7.02
N PRO A 397 -15.42 29.39 -7.86
CA PRO A 397 -16.84 29.45 -7.50
C PRO A 397 -17.19 28.66 -6.22
N PHE A 398 -16.49 27.55 -5.95
CA PHE A 398 -16.74 26.69 -4.79
C PHE A 398 -16.09 27.20 -3.50
N THR A 399 -15.32 28.29 -3.54
CA THR A 399 -14.76 28.91 -2.34
C THR A 399 -15.49 30.16 -1.91
N GLN A 400 -16.34 30.74 -2.77
CA GLN A 400 -17.09 31.96 -2.48
C GLN A 400 -18.46 31.70 -1.85
N GLN A 401 -19.15 30.63 -2.25
CA GLN A 401 -20.52 30.37 -1.80
C GLN A 401 -20.76 28.87 -1.57
N TRP A 402 -21.44 28.56 -0.46
CA TRP A 402 -21.98 27.22 -0.22
C TRP A 402 -23.27 27.02 -1.03
N ASP A 403 -23.32 25.92 -1.76
CA ASP A 403 -24.50 25.35 -2.40
C ASP A 403 -24.77 23.98 -1.77
N PRO A 404 -25.90 23.80 -1.06
CA PRO A 404 -26.24 22.52 -0.42
C PRO A 404 -26.54 21.40 -1.40
N THR A 405 -26.76 21.71 -2.69
CA THR A 405 -27.03 20.71 -3.73
C THR A 405 -25.73 20.06 -4.25
N VAL A 406 -24.59 20.71 -4.01
CA VAL A 406 -23.26 20.22 -4.40
C VAL A 406 -22.69 19.30 -3.32
N GLN A 407 -21.95 18.27 -3.74
CA GLN A 407 -21.32 17.33 -2.82
C GLN A 407 -20.30 18.04 -1.92
N ARG A 408 -20.41 17.84 -0.60
CA ARG A 408 -19.47 18.41 0.39
C ARG A 408 -18.01 18.06 0.14
N GLN A 409 -17.75 16.92 -0.52
CA GLN A 409 -16.40 16.50 -0.89
C GLN A 409 -15.73 17.51 -1.86
N LEU A 410 -16.49 18.10 -2.79
CA LEU A 410 -15.94 19.08 -3.74
C LEU A 410 -15.43 20.34 -3.01
N TYR A 411 -16.11 20.77 -1.95
CA TYR A 411 -15.65 21.88 -1.11
C TYR A 411 -14.38 21.54 -0.34
N LEU A 412 -14.24 20.29 0.11
CA LEU A 412 -13.01 19.82 0.75
C LEU A 412 -11.85 19.77 -0.25
N ASP A 413 -12.11 19.22 -1.44
CA ASP A 413 -11.11 19.12 -2.50
C ASP A 413 -10.67 20.51 -3.00
N SER A 414 -11.61 21.46 -3.11
CA SER A 414 -11.32 22.86 -3.45
C SER A 414 -10.47 23.54 -2.39
N ALA A 415 -10.85 23.42 -1.12
CA ALA A 415 -10.07 23.96 -0.01
C ALA A 415 -8.66 23.35 0.04
N LEU A 416 -8.52 22.04 -0.24
CA LEU A 416 -7.21 21.39 -0.30
C LEU A 416 -6.37 21.87 -1.50
N SER A 417 -6.98 22.15 -2.66
CA SER A 417 -6.27 22.75 -3.80
C SER A 417 -5.66 24.11 -3.44
N TYR A 418 -6.44 24.97 -2.77
CA TYR A 418 -5.95 26.27 -2.28
C TYR A 418 -4.88 26.10 -1.18
N TYR A 419 -5.01 25.09 -0.31
CA TYR A 419 -3.96 24.79 0.67
C TYR A 419 -2.64 24.44 -0.02
N LEU A 420 -2.67 23.58 -1.04
CA LEU A 420 -1.49 23.21 -1.82
C LEU A 420 -0.90 24.40 -2.59
N LEU A 421 -1.76 25.27 -3.14
CA LEU A 421 -1.31 26.54 -3.73
C LEU A 421 -0.57 27.42 -2.73
N GLY A 422 -1.10 27.55 -1.50
CA GLY A 422 -0.44 28.26 -0.41
C GLY A 422 0.94 27.67 -0.08
N GLN A 423 1.05 26.34 -0.02
CA GLN A 423 2.35 25.67 0.18
C GLN A 423 3.33 25.93 -0.97
N ALA A 424 2.85 26.00 -2.22
CA ALA A 424 3.68 26.33 -3.37
C ALA A 424 4.23 27.76 -3.25
N TYR A 425 3.39 28.73 -2.88
CA TYR A 425 3.80 30.11 -2.64
C TYR A 425 4.76 30.26 -1.47
N GLU A 426 4.54 29.57 -0.35
CA GLU A 426 5.51 29.53 0.76
C GLU A 426 6.88 29.02 0.27
N SER A 427 6.88 27.96 -0.55
CA SER A 427 8.12 27.38 -1.06
C SER A 427 8.83 28.24 -2.11
N ASN A 428 8.12 29.21 -2.70
CA ASN A 428 8.65 30.18 -3.67
C ASN A 428 8.93 31.56 -3.03
N ASP A 429 8.92 31.66 -1.69
CA ASP A 429 9.13 32.92 -0.95
C ASP A 429 8.12 34.02 -1.29
N GLU A 430 6.86 33.65 -1.52
CA GLU A 430 5.74 34.57 -1.81
C GLU A 430 4.73 34.64 -0.64
N PRO A 431 5.09 35.23 0.52
CA PRO A 431 4.30 35.12 1.76
C PRO A 431 2.91 35.76 1.66
N LEU A 432 2.76 36.87 0.91
CA LEU A 432 1.46 37.51 0.71
C LEU A 432 0.50 36.62 -0.10
N ASN A 433 1.00 35.96 -1.15
CA ASN A 433 0.19 35.05 -1.96
C ASN A 433 -0.15 33.78 -1.18
N ALA A 434 0.79 33.27 -0.37
CA ALA A 434 0.54 32.17 0.55
C ALA A 434 -0.56 32.51 1.56
N PHE A 435 -0.51 33.71 2.15
CA PHE A 435 -1.54 34.19 3.08
C PHE A 435 -2.93 34.18 2.45
N VAL A 436 -3.08 34.78 1.26
CA VAL A 436 -4.37 34.82 0.55
C VAL A 436 -4.89 33.42 0.26
N ALA A 437 -4.01 32.50 -0.16
CA ALA A 437 -4.38 31.13 -0.43
C ALA A 437 -4.88 30.42 0.84
N PHE A 438 -4.15 30.50 1.96
CA PHE A 438 -4.56 29.86 3.21
C PHE A 438 -5.81 30.50 3.83
N ASP A 439 -5.98 31.82 3.74
CA ASP A 439 -7.20 32.50 4.19
C ASP A 439 -8.42 32.02 3.39
N THR A 440 -8.25 31.84 2.07
CA THR A 440 -9.29 31.24 1.21
C THR A 440 -9.69 29.84 1.68
N VAL A 441 -8.73 29.02 2.13
CA VAL A 441 -9.03 27.70 2.72
C VAL A 441 -9.91 27.85 3.96
N VAL A 442 -9.54 28.74 4.89
CA VAL A 442 -10.29 28.96 6.13
C VAL A 442 -11.69 29.48 5.83
N HIS A 443 -11.82 30.44 4.92
CA HIS A 443 -13.10 30.98 4.48
C HIS A 443 -13.99 29.87 3.89
N ALA A 444 -13.50 29.14 2.89
CA ALA A 444 -14.25 28.08 2.22
C ALA A 444 -14.72 26.99 3.20
N ARG A 445 -13.87 26.58 4.16
CA ARG A 445 -14.27 25.58 5.17
C ARG A 445 -15.27 26.14 6.19
N ASN A 446 -15.25 27.44 6.51
CA ASN A 446 -16.24 28.06 7.40
C ASN A 446 -17.63 28.17 6.78
N LEU A 447 -17.72 28.28 5.45
CA LEU A 447 -19.01 28.17 4.75
C LEU A 447 -19.64 26.78 4.95
N VAL A 448 -18.78 25.76 5.17
CA VAL A 448 -19.16 24.35 5.07
C VAL A 448 -19.32 23.62 6.39
N VAL A 449 -18.44 23.93 7.33
CA VAL A 449 -18.35 23.23 8.59
C VAL A 449 -18.67 24.20 9.71
N ALA A 450 -19.72 23.88 10.47
CA ALA A 450 -20.09 24.62 11.67
C ALA A 450 -18.87 24.88 12.55
N GLY A 451 -18.76 26.09 13.11
CA GLY A 451 -17.54 26.56 13.80
C GLY A 451 -17.11 25.69 14.98
N ASN A 452 -18.04 24.99 15.62
CA ASN A 452 -17.80 24.06 16.74
C ASN A 452 -17.38 22.65 16.31
N ARG A 453 -17.50 22.29 15.03
CA ARG A 453 -17.09 20.99 14.51
C ARG A 453 -15.63 21.06 14.05
N ARG A 454 -14.84 20.05 14.42
CA ARG A 454 -13.44 19.92 14.04
C ARG A 454 -13.29 19.78 12.52
N ASP A 455 -12.30 20.46 11.94
CA ASP A 455 -11.97 20.38 10.50
C ASP A 455 -10.45 20.50 10.32
N THR A 456 -9.80 19.39 9.95
CA THR A 456 -8.34 19.28 9.90
C THR A 456 -7.72 20.20 8.84
N THR A 457 -8.37 20.36 7.70
CA THR A 457 -7.91 21.26 6.62
C THR A 457 -7.95 22.73 7.07
N ARG A 458 -9.03 23.17 7.72
CA ARG A 458 -9.13 24.51 8.31
C ARG A 458 -8.10 24.74 9.42
N GLU A 459 -7.91 23.76 10.30
CA GLU A 459 -6.92 23.85 11.39
C GLU A 459 -5.50 23.98 10.83
N ALA A 460 -5.13 23.15 9.85
CA ALA A 460 -3.82 23.20 9.21
C ALA A 460 -3.56 24.54 8.49
N ALA A 461 -4.57 25.10 7.82
CA ALA A 461 -4.46 26.42 7.19
C ALA A 461 -4.30 27.55 8.22
N ARG A 462 -5.04 27.51 9.33
CA ARG A 462 -4.89 28.47 10.43
C ARG A 462 -3.49 28.43 11.02
N GLU A 463 -2.94 27.24 11.26
CA GLU A 463 -1.59 27.10 11.80
C GLU A 463 -0.54 27.75 10.89
N ARG A 464 -0.68 27.57 9.56
CA ARG A 464 0.18 28.22 8.57
C ARG A 464 0.04 29.74 8.59
N LEU A 465 -1.19 30.27 8.61
CA LEU A 465 -1.45 31.71 8.71
C LEU A 465 -0.79 32.34 9.95
N HIS A 466 -0.86 31.69 11.11
CA HIS A 466 -0.20 32.17 12.32
C HIS A 466 1.34 32.17 12.18
N GLY A 467 1.89 31.23 11.40
CA GLY A 467 3.33 31.16 11.14
C GLY A 467 3.85 32.25 10.20
N LEU A 468 3.01 32.80 9.32
CA LEU A 468 3.40 33.78 8.31
C LEU A 468 3.65 35.20 8.88
N ASN A 469 3.18 35.52 10.10
CA ASN A 469 3.44 36.79 10.80
C ASN A 469 3.37 38.05 9.91
N LEU A 470 2.29 38.18 9.11
CA LEU A 470 2.04 39.34 8.24
C LEU A 470 1.18 40.40 8.91
#